data_AF-A0A0C9U762-F1
#
_entry.id   AF-A0A0C9U762-F1
#
_cell.length_a   1.000
_cell.length_b   1.000
_cell.length_c   1.000
_cell.angle_alpha   90.00
_cell.angle_beta   90.00
_cell.angle_gamma   90.00
#
_symmetry.space_group_name_H-M   'P 1'
#
loop_
_entity.id
_entity.type
_entity.pdbx_description
1 polymer ?
#
loop_
_entity_poly.entity_id
_entity_poly.type
_entity_poly.pdbx_seq_one_letter_code
_entity_poly.pdbx_strand_id
1 'polypeptide(L)'
;MSKFKLTWTFSALLSFSLVLLSWPLFSFGTSSSHSLSFQTLLTDPPRQSTNLTDAVQWDNYTLFINNQRIFLYSGEFHAFRLPVPDLWLDIFQKMKAAGLNGVRFVC
;
A
#
# COMPACT_ATOMS: atom_id res chain seq x y z
N MET A 1 -22.60 -26.05 39.31
CA MET A 1 -21.40 -25.76 38.49
C MET A 1 -21.59 -24.49 37.63
N SER A 2 -22.05 -23.35 38.19
CA SER A 2 -22.35 -22.13 37.41
C SER A 2 -21.57 -20.88 37.84
N LYS A 3 -20.89 -20.91 38.99
CA LYS A 3 -20.25 -19.72 39.58
C LYS A 3 -18.91 -19.32 38.94
N PHE A 4 -18.27 -20.20 38.18
CA PHE A 4 -16.93 -19.98 37.62
C PHE A 4 -16.91 -19.26 36.25
N LYS A 5 -18.04 -19.30 35.51
CA LYS A 5 -18.16 -18.62 34.21
C LYS A 5 -18.53 -17.14 34.32
N LEU A 6 -19.07 -16.72 35.46
CA LEU A 6 -19.58 -15.37 35.67
C LEU A 6 -18.46 -14.36 36.01
N THR A 7 -17.36 -14.81 36.60
CA THR A 7 -16.23 -13.94 36.99
C THR A 7 -15.40 -13.46 35.80
N TRP A 8 -15.31 -14.23 34.72
CA TRP A 8 -14.61 -13.83 33.49
C TRP A 8 -15.40 -12.81 32.66
N THR A 9 -16.73 -12.88 32.67
CA THR A 9 -17.58 -11.93 31.94
C THR A 9 -17.58 -10.55 32.59
N PHE A 10 -17.42 -10.46 33.92
CA PHE A 10 -17.34 -9.17 34.61
C PHE A 10 -16.03 -8.41 34.30
N SER A 11 -14.90 -9.11 34.19
CA SER A 11 -13.61 -8.48 33.84
C SER A 11 -13.60 -7.93 32.41
N ALA A 12 -14.22 -8.66 31.46
CA ALA A 12 -14.34 -8.25 30.07
C ALA A 12 -15.30 -7.06 29.87
N LEU A 13 -16.40 -7.00 30.63
CA LEU A 13 -17.34 -5.87 30.58
C LEU A 13 -16.78 -4.61 31.24
N LEU A 14 -16.00 -4.76 32.32
CA LEU A 14 -15.34 -3.62 32.98
C LEU A 14 -14.29 -2.98 32.08
N SER A 15 -13.53 -3.80 31.33
CA SER A 15 -12.55 -3.30 30.36
C SER A 15 -13.22 -2.67 29.12
N PHE A 16 -14.34 -3.21 28.64
CA PHE A 16 -15.12 -2.58 27.56
C PHE A 16 -15.73 -1.23 27.99
N SER A 17 -16.21 -1.14 29.24
CA SER A 17 -16.73 0.10 29.80
C SER A 17 -15.66 1.18 29.99
N LEU A 18 -14.43 0.81 30.33
CA LEU A 18 -13.30 1.74 30.45
C LEU A 18 -12.88 2.32 29.09
N VAL A 19 -12.97 1.54 28.01
CA VAL A 19 -12.69 2.01 26.64
C VAL A 19 -13.79 2.94 26.13
N LEU A 20 -15.05 2.70 26.50
CA LEU A 20 -16.16 3.59 26.13
C LEU A 20 -16.14 4.94 26.88
N LEU A 21 -15.68 4.95 28.14
CA LEU A 21 -15.59 6.18 28.94
C LEU A 21 -14.42 7.10 28.57
N SER A 22 -13.39 6.62 27.86
CA SER A 22 -12.26 7.45 27.41
C SER A 22 -12.48 8.13 26.06
N TRP A 23 -13.57 7.82 25.37
CA TRP A 23 -13.85 8.37 24.04
C TRP A 23 -14.16 9.88 23.98
N PRO A 24 -14.74 10.56 25.00
CA PRO A 24 -15.12 11.96 24.82
C PRO A 24 -13.98 12.95 25.12
N LEU A 25 -12.81 12.51 25.62
CA LEU A 25 -11.64 13.39 25.75
C LEU A 25 -10.86 13.56 24.44
N PHE A 26 -11.16 12.75 23.42
CA PHE A 26 -10.47 12.77 22.12
C PHE A 26 -11.18 13.57 21.03
N SER A 27 -12.15 14.41 21.41
CA SER A 27 -12.85 15.29 20.48
C SER A 27 -12.69 16.75 20.89
N PHE A 28 -11.51 17.33 20.73
CA PHE A 28 -11.39 18.78 20.48
C PHE A 28 -10.14 19.07 19.65
N GLY A 29 -10.39 19.35 18.38
CA GLY A 29 -9.41 19.78 17.40
C GLY A 29 -10.13 20.22 16.14
N THR A 30 -10.99 21.22 16.22
CA THR A 30 -11.44 21.97 15.03
C THR A 30 -10.23 22.78 14.54
N SER A 31 -9.33 22.14 13.81
CA SER A 31 -8.32 22.84 13.04
C SER A 31 -9.01 23.44 11.82
N SER A 32 -9.40 24.71 11.91
CA SER A 32 -9.68 25.52 10.73
C SER A 32 -8.39 25.68 9.94
N SER A 33 -8.13 24.77 9.01
CA SER A 33 -7.04 24.91 8.04
C SER A 33 -7.42 26.00 7.04
N HIS A 34 -6.96 27.23 7.31
CA HIS A 34 -6.80 28.22 6.25
C HIS A 34 -5.80 27.64 5.25
N SER A 35 -6.29 27.21 4.08
CA SER A 35 -5.44 26.80 2.97
C SER A 35 -4.80 28.04 2.35
N LEU A 36 -3.75 28.55 3.00
CA LEU A 36 -2.80 29.42 2.32
C LEU A 36 -2.13 28.53 1.26
N SER A 37 -2.40 28.82 0.00
CA SER A 37 -1.75 28.19 -1.14
C SER A 37 -0.26 28.48 -1.10
N PHE A 38 0.51 27.64 -0.42
CA PHE A 38 1.96 27.64 -0.47
C PHE A 38 2.38 27.02 -1.81
N GLN A 39 2.37 27.85 -2.85
CA GLN A 39 2.89 27.49 -4.16
C GLN A 39 4.42 27.67 -4.16
N THR A 40 5.08 26.60 -4.64
CA THR A 40 6.41 26.53 -5.27
C THR A 40 7.67 26.60 -4.41
N LEU A 41 8.00 25.52 -3.68
CA LEU A 41 9.39 25.03 -3.56
C LEU A 41 9.55 23.50 -3.32
N LEU A 42 8.50 22.70 -3.56
CA LEU A 42 8.53 21.22 -3.62
C LEU A 42 7.68 20.73 -4.80
N THR A 43 7.95 21.26 -5.99
CA THR A 43 7.15 20.97 -7.19
C THR A 43 7.51 19.57 -7.70
N ASP A 44 6.58 18.62 -7.61
CA ASP A 44 6.66 17.34 -8.32
C ASP A 44 6.92 17.65 -9.80
N PRO A 45 7.97 17.09 -10.44
CA PRO A 45 8.25 17.39 -11.85
C PRO A 45 7.03 17.10 -12.72
N PRO A 46 6.86 17.85 -13.83
CA PRO A 46 5.70 17.67 -14.70
C PRO A 46 5.68 16.24 -15.24
N ARG A 47 4.58 15.53 -14.97
CA ARG A 47 4.34 14.18 -15.48
C ARG A 47 4.13 14.21 -16.99
N GLN A 48 4.75 13.28 -17.69
CA GLN A 48 4.60 13.03 -19.10
C GLN A 48 3.63 11.85 -19.31
N SER A 49 2.84 11.93 -20.38
CA SER A 49 1.94 10.85 -20.81
C SER A 49 1.72 10.93 -22.32
N THR A 50 1.26 9.83 -22.92
CA THR A 50 0.88 9.77 -24.35
C THR A 50 -0.57 10.23 -24.61
N ASN A 51 -1.31 10.68 -23.59
CA ASN A 51 -2.76 10.96 -23.65
C ASN A 51 -3.63 9.77 -24.10
N LEU A 52 -3.09 8.54 -24.13
CA LEU A 52 -3.86 7.33 -24.42
C LEU A 52 -4.51 6.75 -23.16
N THR A 53 -3.78 6.77 -22.05
CA THR A 53 -4.21 6.22 -20.76
C THR A 53 -3.57 6.97 -19.60
N ASP A 54 -4.30 7.11 -18.49
CA ASP A 54 -3.78 7.69 -17.24
C ASP A 54 -3.15 6.66 -16.30
N ALA A 55 -3.25 5.37 -16.64
CA ALA A 55 -2.77 4.28 -15.80
C ALA A 55 -1.24 4.25 -15.68
N VAL A 56 -0.52 4.61 -16.75
CA VAL A 56 0.95 4.65 -16.77
C VAL A 56 1.41 6.02 -17.24
N GLN A 57 2.14 6.72 -16.38
CA GLN A 57 2.75 8.02 -16.64
C GLN A 57 4.22 7.97 -16.20
N TRP A 58 5.02 8.96 -16.57
CA TRP A 58 6.43 9.00 -16.17
C TRP A 58 6.91 10.43 -15.95
N ASP A 59 7.95 10.59 -15.15
CA ASP A 59 8.71 11.84 -15.06
C ASP A 59 10.16 11.57 -15.49
N ASN A 60 11.07 12.51 -15.22
CA ASN A 60 12.48 12.36 -15.55
C ASN A 60 13.22 11.31 -14.70
N TYR A 61 12.59 10.74 -13.66
CA TYR A 61 13.28 9.93 -12.65
C TYR A 61 12.64 8.55 -12.41
N THR A 62 11.33 8.42 -12.58
CA THR A 62 10.52 7.31 -12.12
C THR A 62 9.29 7.09 -13.00
N LEU A 63 8.65 5.94 -12.82
CA LEU A 63 7.36 5.65 -13.41
C LEU A 63 6.25 5.90 -12.39
N PHE A 64 5.08 6.25 -12.90
CA PHE A 64 3.84 6.33 -12.14
C PHE A 64 2.89 5.26 -12.68
N ILE A 65 2.44 4.38 -11.79
CA ILE A 65 1.38 3.40 -12.09
C ILE A 65 0.19 3.72 -11.20
N ASN A 66 -0.98 3.98 -11.78
CA ASN A 66 -2.19 4.38 -11.07
C ASN A 66 -1.95 5.52 -10.07
N ASN A 67 -1.31 6.61 -10.53
CA ASN A 67 -0.91 7.77 -9.73
C ASN A 67 0.07 7.49 -8.58
N GLN A 68 0.60 6.27 -8.44
CA GLN A 68 1.61 5.92 -7.45
C GLN A 68 3.00 5.96 -8.08
N ARG A 69 3.90 6.76 -7.50
CA ARG A 69 5.32 6.82 -7.90
C ARG A 69 6.00 5.49 -7.53
N ILE A 70 6.61 4.85 -8.50
CA ILE A 70 7.35 3.60 -8.31
C ILE A 70 8.73 3.67 -8.97
N PHE A 71 9.70 3.07 -8.30
CA PHE A 71 10.97 2.74 -8.93
C PHE A 71 10.84 1.37 -9.59
N LEU A 72 10.91 1.30 -10.92
CA LEU A 72 10.80 0.03 -11.62
C LEU A 72 12.07 -0.79 -11.45
N TYR A 73 11.98 -1.87 -10.70
CA TYR A 73 13.05 -2.83 -10.49
C TYR A 73 12.61 -4.19 -11.05
N SER A 74 13.07 -4.47 -12.27
CA SER A 74 12.62 -5.60 -13.07
C SER A 74 13.71 -6.65 -13.26
N GLY A 75 13.30 -7.92 -13.31
CA GLY A 75 14.17 -9.03 -13.72
C GLY A 75 13.81 -9.53 -15.12
N GLU A 76 14.60 -10.46 -15.66
CA GLU A 76 14.39 -11.07 -16.97
C GLU A 76 14.05 -12.56 -16.82
N PHE A 77 13.03 -13.03 -17.55
CA PHE A 77 12.56 -14.41 -17.51
C PHE A 77 12.36 -14.96 -18.93
N HIS A 78 13.04 -16.07 -19.22
CA HIS A 78 13.02 -16.72 -20.53
C HIS A 78 12.11 -17.94 -20.47
N ALA A 79 10.87 -17.81 -20.96
CA ALA A 79 9.88 -18.87 -20.88
C ALA A 79 10.31 -20.16 -21.60
N PHE A 80 11.05 -20.03 -22.71
CA PHE A 80 11.54 -21.16 -23.50
C PHE A 80 12.55 -22.06 -22.75
N ARG A 81 13.23 -21.54 -21.71
CA ARG A 81 14.16 -22.33 -20.90
C ARG A 81 13.47 -23.19 -19.85
N LEU A 82 12.19 -22.92 -19.59
CA LEU A 82 11.36 -23.68 -18.66
C LEU A 82 9.96 -23.85 -19.26
N PRO A 83 9.76 -24.76 -20.22
CA PRO A 83 8.49 -24.94 -20.94
C PRO A 83 7.41 -25.65 -20.10
N VAL A 84 7.38 -25.39 -18.80
CA VAL A 84 6.41 -25.92 -17.83
C VAL A 84 5.77 -24.73 -17.11
N PRO A 85 4.62 -24.22 -17.59
CA PRO A 85 3.99 -23.01 -17.07
C PRO A 85 3.66 -23.05 -15.58
N ASP A 86 3.34 -24.24 -15.05
CA ASP A 86 3.00 -24.43 -13.64
C ASP A 86 4.16 -24.05 -12.69
N LEU A 87 5.41 -24.15 -13.16
CA LEU A 87 6.59 -23.79 -12.38
C LEU A 87 6.93 -22.29 -12.43
N TRP A 88 6.29 -21.51 -13.30
CA TRP A 88 6.62 -20.08 -13.44
C TRP A 88 6.20 -19.29 -12.21
N LEU A 89 5.10 -19.68 -11.58
CA LEU A 89 4.59 -19.01 -10.38
C LEU A 89 5.59 -19.07 -9.23
N ASP A 90 6.26 -20.22 -9.03
CA ASP A 90 7.31 -20.37 -8.01
C ASP A 90 8.47 -19.39 -8.25
N ILE A 91 8.85 -19.20 -9.51
CA ILE A 91 9.91 -18.25 -9.89
C ILE A 91 9.45 -16.81 -9.64
N PHE A 92 8.22 -16.44 -10.02
CA PHE A 92 7.70 -15.09 -9.76
C PHE A 92 7.54 -14.79 -8.27
N GLN A 93 7.21 -15.79 -7.46
CA GLN A 93 7.21 -15.65 -6.00
C GLN A 93 8.62 -15.38 -5.47
N LYS A 94 9.64 -16.10 -5.95
CA LYS A 94 11.05 -15.85 -5.59
C LYS A 94 11.52 -14.46 -6.04
N MET A 95 11.14 -14.02 -7.25
CA MET A 95 11.45 -12.68 -7.75
C MET A 95 10.78 -11.59 -6.89
N LYS A 96 9.51 -11.80 -6.52
CA LYS A 96 8.79 -10.87 -5.65
C LYS A 96 9.41 -10.82 -4.25
N ALA A 97 9.82 -11.96 -3.70
CA ALA A 97 10.52 -12.04 -2.42
C ALA A 97 11.89 -11.34 -2.46
N ALA A 98 12.55 -11.33 -3.62
CA ALA A 98 13.78 -10.57 -3.86
C ALA A 98 13.54 -9.05 -4.00
N GLY A 99 12.29 -8.57 -3.95
CA GLY A 99 11.93 -7.15 -4.02
C GLY A 99 11.72 -6.63 -5.45
N LEU A 100 11.72 -7.50 -6.47
CA LEU A 100 11.39 -7.11 -7.83
C LEU A 100 9.91 -6.76 -7.94
N ASN A 101 9.59 -5.79 -8.79
CA ASN A 101 8.23 -5.35 -9.08
C ASN A 101 7.85 -5.42 -10.56
N GLY A 102 8.79 -5.84 -11.42
CA GLY A 102 8.56 -6.11 -12.83
C GLY A 102 9.28 -7.38 -13.29
N VAL A 103 8.77 -7.94 -14.39
CA VAL A 103 9.40 -9.04 -15.12
C VAL A 103 9.35 -8.74 -16.60
N ARG A 104 10.49 -8.85 -17.27
CA ARG A 104 10.59 -8.85 -18.73
C ARG A 104 10.55 -10.29 -19.23
N PHE A 105 9.55 -10.62 -20.03
CA PHE A 105 9.49 -11.89 -20.73
C PHE A 105 10.35 -11.85 -21.99
N VAL A 106 11.15 -12.91 -22.18
CA VAL A 106 11.83 -13.19 -23.44
C VAL A 106 11.16 -14.38 -24.09
N CYS A 107 10.57 -14.11 -25.24
CA CYS A 107 9.90 -15.07 -26.11
C CYS A 107 10.89 -15.62 -27.13
#